data_AF-A0A354ISL4-F1
#
_entry.id   AF-A0A354ISL4-F1
#
_cell.length_a   1.000
_cell.length_b   1.000
_cell.length_c   1.000
_cell.angle_alpha   90.00
_cell.angle_beta   90.00
_cell.angle_gamma   90.00
#
_symmetry.space_group_name_H-M   'P 1'
#
loop_
_entity.id
_entity.type
_entity.pdbx_description
1 polymer ?
#
loop_
_entity_poly.entity_id
_entity_poly.type
_entity_poly.pdbx_seq_one_letter_code
_entity_poly.pdbx_strand_id
1 'polypeptide(L)'
;MTIPRCSWANPANPRYLDYHDHEWGTPCHDENRLFEMLNLEGAQAGLSWETVLNKRDSYRAAFDGIAARHPDKVFVWIDIEDQADVVGDLDVENFPTLLVQRDDTVAFFGTMLPDPAVAERLVKAQAELAPAELARLAQSSAERRAWQRDCNLRTLLQDAS
;
A
#
# COMPACT_ATOMS: atom_id res chain seq x y z
N MET A 1 -5.37 -27.98 -28.16
CA MET A 1 -6.68 -28.12 -27.48
C MET A 1 -6.99 -26.78 -26.84
N THR A 2 -8.16 -26.20 -27.09
CA THR A 2 -8.59 -24.95 -26.43
C THR A 2 -9.09 -25.26 -25.03
N ILE A 3 -8.44 -24.71 -24.01
CA ILE A 3 -8.90 -24.78 -22.61
C ILE A 3 -10.24 -24.02 -22.54
N PRO A 4 -11.35 -24.65 -22.10
CA PRO A 4 -12.59 -23.92 -21.86
C PRO A 4 -12.38 -22.98 -20.67
N ARG A 5 -12.47 -21.67 -20.92
CA ARG A 5 -12.23 -20.64 -19.91
C ARG A 5 -13.52 -20.05 -19.38
N CYS A 6 -13.50 -19.62 -18.13
CA CYS A 6 -14.63 -18.94 -17.51
C CYS A 6 -14.96 -17.62 -18.24
N SER A 7 -16.21 -17.18 -18.14
CA SER A 7 -16.72 -15.98 -18.84
C SER A 7 -16.03 -14.68 -18.45
N TRP A 8 -15.38 -14.66 -17.29
CA TRP A 8 -14.62 -13.51 -16.79
C TRP A 8 -13.17 -13.47 -17.30
N ALA A 9 -12.65 -14.55 -17.87
CA ALA A 9 -11.28 -14.61 -18.37
C ALA A 9 -11.17 -13.82 -19.68
N ASN A 10 -10.60 -12.61 -19.60
CA ASN A 10 -10.46 -11.70 -20.74
C ASN A 10 -9.52 -12.29 -21.81
N PRO A 11 -10.02 -12.65 -23.02
CA PRO A 11 -9.20 -13.24 -24.07
C PRO A 11 -8.11 -12.31 -24.61
N ALA A 12 -8.25 -11.00 -24.41
CA ALA A 12 -7.30 -10.00 -24.86
C ALA A 12 -6.15 -9.75 -23.88
N ASN A 13 -6.17 -10.33 -22.67
CA ASN A 13 -5.07 -10.21 -21.71
C ASN A 13 -4.37 -11.56 -21.47
N PRO A 14 -3.20 -11.80 -22.11
CA PRO A 14 -2.43 -13.03 -21.93
C PRO A 14 -2.07 -13.37 -20.47
N ARG A 15 -1.82 -12.36 -19.62
CA ARG A 15 -1.51 -12.59 -18.19
C ARG A 15 -2.74 -13.06 -17.42
N TYR A 16 -3.92 -12.54 -17.77
CA TYR A 16 -5.15 -12.93 -17.09
C TYR A 16 -5.60 -14.33 -17.51
N LEU A 17 -5.29 -14.71 -18.76
CA LEU A 17 -5.46 -16.08 -19.25
C LEU A 17 -4.48 -17.05 -18.58
N ASP A 18 -3.22 -16.65 -18.38
CA ASP A 18 -2.22 -17.49 -17.72
C ASP A 18 -2.59 -17.77 -16.26
N TYR A 19 -3.00 -16.73 -15.53
CA TYR A 19 -3.54 -16.86 -14.18
C TYR A 19 -4.78 -17.78 -14.14
N HIS A 20 -5.75 -17.59 -15.04
CA HIS A 20 -6.93 -18.46 -15.13
C HIS A 20 -6.54 -19.92 -15.38
N ASP A 21 -5.64 -20.16 -16.32
CA ASP A 21 -5.34 -21.51 -16.82
C ASP A 21 -4.46 -22.32 -15.86
N HIS A 22 -3.60 -21.65 -15.08
CA HIS A 22 -2.59 -22.33 -14.27
C HIS A 22 -2.77 -22.15 -12.76
N GLU A 23 -3.44 -21.08 -12.32
CA GLU A 23 -3.44 -20.68 -10.92
C GLU A 23 -4.85 -20.66 -10.32
N TRP A 24 -5.83 -20.19 -11.07
CA TRP A 24 -7.19 -20.05 -10.58
C TRP A 24 -7.90 -21.40 -10.41
N GLY A 25 -8.42 -21.67 -9.21
CA GLY A 25 -9.11 -22.92 -8.89
C GLY A 25 -8.18 -24.13 -8.73
N THR A 26 -6.87 -23.95 -8.85
CA THR A 26 -5.87 -24.98 -8.56
C THR A 26 -5.66 -25.06 -7.05
N PRO A 27 -5.84 -26.23 -6.39
CA PRO A 27 -5.54 -26.39 -4.98
C PRO A 27 -4.08 -26.01 -4.66
N CYS A 28 -3.91 -25.02 -3.80
CA CYS A 28 -2.61 -24.57 -3.33
C CYS A 28 -2.49 -24.86 -1.83
N HIS A 29 -1.37 -25.46 -1.43
CA HIS A 29 -1.03 -25.73 -0.03
C HIS A 29 0.22 -24.96 0.43
N ASP A 30 0.76 -24.10 -0.44
CA ASP A 30 1.83 -23.17 -0.10
C ASP A 30 1.22 -21.98 0.66
N GLU A 31 1.57 -21.84 1.93
CA GLU A 31 1.03 -20.84 2.84
C GLU A 31 1.35 -19.41 2.40
N ASN A 32 2.53 -19.17 1.83
CA ASN A 32 2.92 -17.86 1.31
C ASN A 32 2.08 -17.49 0.09
N ARG A 33 1.85 -18.47 -0.80
CA ARG A 33 1.03 -18.25 -1.99
C ARG A 33 -0.44 -18.01 -1.64
N LEU A 34 -0.97 -18.75 -0.66
CA LEU A 34 -2.33 -18.57 -0.17
C LEU A 34 -2.53 -17.18 0.47
N PHE A 35 -1.52 -16.68 1.17
CA PHE A 35 -1.56 -15.37 1.82
C PHE A 35 -1.44 -14.22 0.82
N GLU A 36 -0.54 -14.32 -0.16
CA GLU A 36 -0.44 -13.37 -1.27
C GLU A 36 -1.79 -13.24 -2.01
N MET A 37 -2.46 -14.37 -2.25
CA MET A 37 -3.79 -14.39 -2.88
C MET A 37 -4.85 -13.69 -2.01
N LEU A 38 -4.83 -13.90 -0.69
CA LEU A 38 -5.74 -13.23 0.25
C LEU A 38 -5.52 -11.71 0.28
N ASN A 39 -4.27 -11.25 0.27
CA ASN A 39 -3.91 -9.83 0.30
C ASN A 39 -4.32 -9.10 -0.98
N LEU A 40 -4.09 -9.73 -2.13
CA LEU A 40 -4.51 -9.19 -3.40
C LEU A 40 -6.06 -9.14 -3.52
N GLU A 41 -6.80 -10.04 -2.84
CA GLU A 41 -8.28 -10.03 -2.83
C GLU A 41 -8.78 -8.86 -1.98
N GLY A 42 -8.09 -8.54 -0.88
CA GLY A 42 -8.32 -7.32 -0.10
C GLY A 42 -8.06 -6.03 -0.89
N ALA A 43 -7.12 -6.04 -1.83
CA ALA A 43 -6.85 -4.91 -2.72
C ALA A 43 -7.94 -4.68 -3.80
N GLN A 44 -8.94 -5.57 -3.89
CA GLN A 44 -10.05 -5.48 -4.85
C GLN A 44 -11.11 -4.40 -4.50
N ALA A 45 -10.93 -3.61 -3.44
CA ALA A 45 -11.88 -2.56 -3.04
C ALA A 45 -12.11 -1.51 -4.15
N GLY A 46 -13.05 -1.79 -5.05
CA GLY A 46 -13.45 -0.95 -6.18
C GLY A 46 -12.64 -1.11 -7.48
N LEU A 47 -11.69 -2.06 -7.58
CA LEU A 47 -10.83 -2.28 -8.75
C LEU A 47 -10.88 -3.75 -9.22
N SER A 48 -10.62 -4.01 -10.50
CA SER A 48 -10.45 -5.40 -10.96
C SER A 48 -9.12 -5.97 -10.47
N TRP A 49 -9.09 -7.27 -10.13
CA TRP A 49 -7.88 -8.02 -9.77
C TRP A 49 -6.70 -7.81 -10.72
N GLU A 50 -7.01 -7.85 -12.01
CA GLU A 50 -6.11 -7.55 -13.12
C GLU A 50 -5.47 -6.15 -13.01
N THR A 51 -6.18 -5.17 -12.48
CA THR A 51 -5.69 -3.80 -12.30
C THR A 51 -4.67 -3.69 -11.17
N VAL A 52 -4.87 -4.42 -10.07
CA VAL A 52 -3.95 -4.39 -8.91
C VAL A 52 -2.63 -5.07 -9.27
N LEU A 53 -2.69 -6.30 -9.80
CA LEU A 53 -1.52 -7.08 -10.16
C LEU A 53 -0.65 -6.41 -11.23
N ASN A 54 -1.26 -5.85 -12.27
CA ASN A 54 -0.48 -5.19 -13.33
C ASN A 54 0.20 -3.89 -12.88
N LYS A 55 -0.20 -3.31 -11.74
CA LYS A 55 0.35 -2.03 -11.27
C LYS A 55 1.39 -2.16 -10.15
N ARG A 56 1.55 -3.33 -9.51
CA ARG A 56 2.52 -3.56 -8.42
C ARG A 56 3.94 -3.11 -8.77
N ASP A 57 4.49 -3.61 -9.87
CA ASP A 57 5.85 -3.26 -10.30
C ASP A 57 5.97 -1.79 -10.72
N SER A 58 4.90 -1.25 -11.31
CA SER A 58 4.83 0.16 -11.68
C SER A 58 4.81 1.08 -10.45
N TYR A 59 4.18 0.66 -9.34
CA TYR A 59 4.27 1.40 -8.07
C TYR A 59 5.69 1.44 -7.55
N ARG A 60 6.33 0.28 -7.46
CA ARG A 60 7.68 0.19 -6.92
C ARG A 60 8.63 1.09 -7.71
N ALA A 61 8.63 0.99 -9.03
CA ALA A 61 9.45 1.84 -9.90
C ALA A 61 9.13 3.34 -9.74
N ALA A 62 7.86 3.71 -9.57
CA ALA A 62 7.47 5.10 -9.38
C ALA A 62 7.89 5.65 -8.01
N PHE A 63 7.74 4.85 -6.95
CA PHE A 63 8.20 5.21 -5.60
C PHE A 63 9.72 5.33 -5.54
N ASP A 64 10.46 4.43 -6.19
CA ASP A 64 11.92 4.55 -6.32
C ASP A 64 12.32 5.86 -7.02
N GLY A 65 11.59 6.26 -8.06
CA GLY A 65 11.79 7.52 -8.74
C GLY A 65 11.45 8.76 -7.89
N ILE A 66 10.48 8.66 -6.96
CA ILE A 66 10.20 9.71 -5.98
C ILE A 66 11.32 9.77 -4.95
N ALA A 67 11.76 8.61 -4.43
CA ALA A 67 12.85 8.51 -3.45
C ALA A 67 14.15 9.12 -3.97
N ALA A 68 14.51 8.84 -5.21
CA ALA A 68 15.70 9.41 -5.85
C ALA A 68 15.68 10.96 -5.92
N ARG A 69 14.49 11.58 -5.97
CA ARG A 69 14.33 13.04 -6.03
C ARG A 69 14.23 13.69 -4.65
N HIS A 70 14.08 12.90 -3.61
CA HIS A 70 13.96 13.34 -2.22
C HIS A 70 14.99 12.61 -1.34
N PRO A 71 16.30 12.81 -1.58
CA PRO A 71 17.36 12.12 -0.83
C PRO A 71 17.40 12.53 0.66
N ASP A 72 16.71 13.62 1.02
CA ASP A 72 16.51 14.08 2.38
C ASP A 72 15.41 13.31 3.13
N LYS A 73 14.74 12.34 2.48
CA LYS A 73 13.62 11.58 3.03
C LYS A 73 13.92 10.09 3.02
N VAL A 74 13.31 9.39 3.97
CA VAL A 74 13.35 7.94 4.05
C VAL A 74 12.07 7.40 3.45
N PHE A 75 12.20 6.49 2.48
CA PHE A 75 11.09 5.75 1.91
C PHE A 75 11.19 4.32 2.41
N VAL A 76 10.11 3.82 2.99
CA VAL A 76 10.00 2.44 3.48
C VAL A 76 8.84 1.79 2.77
N TRP A 77 9.11 0.64 2.15
CA TRP A 77 8.06 -0.25 1.68
C TRP A 77 7.83 -1.28 2.76
N ILE A 78 6.71 -1.17 3.46
CA ILE A 78 6.33 -2.14 4.49
C ILE A 78 5.51 -3.21 3.80
N ASP A 79 6.07 -4.42 3.78
CA ASP A 79 5.31 -5.61 3.48
C ASP A 79 4.69 -6.11 4.79
N ILE A 80 3.37 -6.11 4.84
CA ILE A 80 2.56 -6.38 6.02
C ILE A 80 2.64 -7.85 6.41
N GLU A 81 3.00 -8.68 5.44
CA GLU A 81 3.20 -10.12 5.63
C GLU A 81 4.52 -10.41 6.34
N ASP A 82 5.61 -9.79 5.91
CA ASP A 82 6.96 -9.99 6.46
C ASP A 82 7.21 -9.18 7.75
N GLN A 83 6.45 -8.09 7.96
CA GLN A 83 6.58 -7.18 9.10
C GLN A 83 5.29 -7.10 9.92
N ALA A 84 4.56 -8.22 10.02
CA ALA A 84 3.28 -8.30 10.72
C ALA A 84 3.33 -7.77 12.16
N ASP A 85 4.45 -7.90 12.88
CA ASP A 85 4.63 -7.36 14.23
C ASP A 85 4.59 -5.82 14.28
N VAL A 86 4.97 -5.15 13.19
CA VAL A 86 4.94 -3.67 13.05
C VAL A 86 3.58 -3.18 12.57
N VAL A 87 2.87 -4.00 11.80
CA VAL A 87 1.60 -3.63 11.15
C VAL A 87 0.38 -4.15 11.90
N GLY A 88 0.51 -5.11 12.81
CA GLY A 88 -0.61 -5.65 13.58
C GLY A 88 -1.37 -4.59 14.39
N ASP A 89 -0.71 -3.50 14.76
CA ASP A 89 -1.31 -2.34 15.42
C ASP A 89 -1.83 -1.26 14.44
N LEU A 90 -1.46 -1.34 13.15
CA LEU A 90 -1.95 -0.44 12.09
C LEU A 90 -3.22 -1.02 11.47
N ASP A 91 -4.34 -0.31 11.62
CA ASP A 91 -5.60 -0.66 10.98
C ASP A 91 -5.59 -0.34 9.48
N VAL A 92 -4.91 -1.18 8.69
CA VAL A 92 -4.77 -1.03 7.23
C VAL A 92 -5.90 -1.79 6.53
N GLU A 93 -7.05 -1.14 6.38
CA GLU A 93 -8.24 -1.78 5.79
C GLU A 93 -8.20 -1.89 4.25
N ASN A 94 -7.45 -1.04 3.54
CA ASN A 94 -7.43 -1.05 2.06
C ASN A 94 -6.05 -0.67 1.47
N PHE A 95 -5.78 -1.14 0.23
CA PHE A 95 -4.50 -0.93 -0.48
C PHE A 95 -4.62 -0.08 -1.76
N PRO A 96 -3.58 0.72 -2.09
CA PRO A 96 -2.39 1.03 -1.29
C PRO A 96 -2.68 2.10 -0.22
N THR A 97 -2.14 1.91 0.99
CA THR A 97 -2.17 2.91 2.07
C THR A 97 -0.81 3.59 2.17
N LEU A 98 -0.81 4.93 2.24
CA LEU A 98 0.41 5.72 2.41
C LEU A 98 0.44 6.31 3.81
N LEU A 99 1.58 6.16 4.48
CA LEU A 99 1.93 6.87 5.70
C LEU A 99 2.98 7.94 5.37
N VAL A 100 2.72 9.19 5.75
CA VAL A 100 3.71 10.27 5.71
C VAL A 100 3.90 10.79 7.12
N GLN A 101 5.13 10.70 7.61
CA GLN A 101 5.51 11.14 8.95
C GLN A 101 6.72 12.07 8.87
N ARG A 102 6.75 13.07 9.76
CA ARG A 102 7.91 13.93 10.00
C ARG A 102 8.20 13.94 11.49
N ASP A 103 9.41 13.52 11.85
CA ASP A 103 9.82 13.28 13.23
C ASP A 103 8.80 12.35 13.92
N ASP A 104 8.11 12.83 14.95
CA ASP A 104 7.10 12.06 15.69
C ASP A 104 5.67 12.49 15.35
N THR A 105 5.49 13.25 14.27
CA THR A 105 4.19 13.73 13.80
C THR A 105 3.78 13.02 12.52
N VAL A 106 2.70 12.24 12.60
CA VAL A 106 2.04 11.62 11.46
C VAL A 106 1.25 12.69 10.71
N ALA A 107 1.71 13.04 9.51
CA ALA A 107 1.14 14.10 8.68
C ALA A 107 -0.04 13.58 7.82
N PHE A 108 0.03 12.32 7.41
CA PHE A 108 -1.00 11.65 6.62
C PHE A 108 -0.96 10.15 6.84
N PHE A 109 -2.13 9.54 6.99
CA PHE A 109 -2.31 8.10 6.94
C PHE A 109 -3.61 7.81 6.21
N GLY A 110 -3.56 7.02 5.15
CA GLY A 110 -4.78 6.60 4.47
C GLY A 110 -4.56 6.08 3.06
N THR A 111 -5.66 5.57 2.50
CA THR A 111 -5.70 4.99 1.17
C THR A 111 -5.49 6.07 0.12
N MET A 112 -4.64 5.80 -0.86
CA MET A 112 -4.52 6.70 -2.01
C MET A 112 -4.72 5.95 -3.31
N LEU A 113 -5.29 6.67 -4.27
CA LEU A 113 -5.40 6.13 -5.60
C LEU A 113 -4.01 5.79 -6.14
N PRO A 114 -3.93 4.74 -6.98
CA PRO A 114 -2.74 4.28 -7.66
C PRO A 114 -2.08 5.31 -8.62
N ASP A 115 -1.81 6.55 -8.22
CA ASP A 115 -1.22 7.61 -9.04
C ASP A 115 0.04 8.23 -8.38
N PRO A 116 1.24 8.00 -8.95
CA PRO A 116 2.49 8.57 -8.45
C PRO A 116 2.52 10.10 -8.36
N ALA A 117 1.84 10.80 -9.27
CA ALA A 117 1.79 12.25 -9.27
C ALA A 117 0.98 12.78 -8.08
N VAL A 118 -0.07 12.06 -7.69
CA VAL A 118 -0.86 12.38 -6.49
C VAL A 118 -0.03 12.13 -5.23
N ALA A 119 0.67 11.00 -5.16
CA ALA A 119 1.55 10.68 -4.03
C ALA A 119 2.66 11.72 -3.85
N GLU A 120 3.32 12.11 -4.94
CA GLU A 120 4.36 13.13 -4.91
C GLU A 120 3.82 14.50 -4.45
N ARG A 121 2.67 14.92 -4.97
CA ARG A 121 2.04 16.18 -4.56
C ARG A 121 1.73 16.20 -3.07
N LEU A 122 1.26 15.08 -2.53
CA LEU A 122 1.00 14.96 -1.10
C LEU A 122 2.29 15.09 -0.29
N VAL A 123 3.35 14.35 -0.67
CA VAL A 123 4.65 14.41 0.02
C VAL A 123 5.20 15.84 0.03
N LYS A 124 5.13 16.54 -1.10
CA LYS A 124 5.55 17.95 -1.20
C LYS A 124 4.72 18.86 -0.31
N ALA A 125 3.39 18.75 -0.38
CA ALA A 125 2.50 19.58 0.41
C ALA A 125 2.74 19.42 1.91
N GLN A 126 2.96 18.19 2.40
CA GLN A 126 3.27 17.96 3.81
C GLN A 126 4.68 18.44 4.20
N ALA A 127 5.67 18.28 3.31
CA ALA A 127 7.04 18.70 3.56
C ALA A 127 7.19 20.23 3.68
N GLU A 128 6.41 21.00 2.93
CA GLU A 128 6.42 22.46 2.92
C GLU A 128 5.75 23.09 4.14
N LEU A 129 4.96 22.33 4.92
CA LEU A 129 4.31 22.85 6.12
C LEU A 129 5.33 23.19 7.21
N ALA A 130 5.21 24.40 7.78
CA ALA A 130 5.97 24.79 8.96
C ALA A 130 5.68 23.82 10.14
N PRO A 131 6.67 23.52 11.00
CA PRO A 131 6.48 22.60 12.13
C PRO A 131 5.27 22.92 13.02
N ALA A 132 5.08 24.20 13.35
CA ALA A 132 3.95 24.65 14.17
C ALA A 132 2.59 24.42 13.50
N GLU A 133 2.52 24.60 12.17
CA GLU A 133 1.28 24.38 11.43
C GLU A 133 0.98 22.88 11.29
N LEU A 134 2.00 22.06 11.04
CA LEU A 134 1.84 20.60 11.03
C LEU A 134 1.34 20.10 12.39
N ALA A 135 1.90 20.60 13.50
CA ALA A 135 1.45 20.24 14.84
C ALA A 135 -0.01 20.65 15.10
N ARG A 136 -0.42 21.85 14.65
CA ARG A 136 -1.81 22.31 14.74
C ARG A 136 -2.75 21.41 13.94
N LEU A 137 -2.35 21.06 12.72
CA LEU A 137 -3.09 20.18 11.82
C LEU A 137 -3.20 18.75 12.37
N ALA A 138 -2.16 18.21 13.00
CA ALA A 138 -2.17 16.89 13.63
C ALA A 138 -3.20 16.79 14.78
N GLN A 139 -3.56 17.93 15.39
CA GLN A 139 -4.55 17.99 16.48
C GLN A 139 -5.95 18.39 16.02
N SER A 140 -6.15 18.69 14.73
CA SER A 140 -7.36 19.38 14.24
C SER A 140 -8.62 18.51 14.22
N SER A 141 -8.50 17.18 14.20
CA SER A 141 -9.64 16.26 14.17
C SER A 141 -9.39 15.05 15.07
N ALA A 142 -10.46 14.33 15.43
CA ALA A 142 -10.35 13.10 16.22
C ALA A 142 -9.53 12.04 15.49
N GLU A 143 -9.77 11.89 14.19
CA GLU A 143 -9.02 11.03 13.28
C GLU A 143 -7.52 11.36 13.29
N ARG A 144 -7.14 12.62 13.10
CA ARG A 144 -5.71 13.00 13.09
C ARG A 144 -5.02 12.81 14.43
N ARG A 145 -5.75 12.99 15.52
CA ARG A 145 -5.26 12.66 16.87
C ARG A 145 -5.10 11.16 17.07
N ALA A 146 -5.93 10.33 16.43
CA ALA A 146 -5.77 8.88 16.44
C ALA A 146 -4.51 8.47 15.67
N TRP A 147 -4.27 9.05 14.50
CA TRP A 147 -3.04 8.78 13.72
C TRP A 147 -1.75 8.98 14.53
N GLN A 148 -1.71 9.97 15.44
CA GLN A 148 -0.51 10.21 16.25
C GLN A 148 -0.24 9.12 17.29
N ARG A 149 -1.28 8.43 17.75
CA ARG A 149 -1.17 7.35 18.73
C ARG A 149 -0.96 6.02 18.05
N ASP A 150 -1.73 5.78 16.99
CA ASP A 150 -1.95 4.45 16.45
C ASP A 150 -1.09 4.21 15.19
N CYS A 151 -0.57 5.27 14.55
CA CYS A 151 0.13 5.17 13.27
C CYS A 151 1.58 5.69 13.27
N ASN A 152 2.16 5.98 14.44
CA ASN A 152 3.54 6.48 14.51
C ASN A 152 4.53 5.34 14.28
N LEU A 153 5.12 5.31 13.07
CA LEU A 153 6.00 4.21 12.66
C LEU A 153 7.26 4.11 13.51
N ARG A 154 7.78 5.20 14.06
CA ARG A 154 8.98 5.15 14.93
C ARG A 154 8.67 4.46 16.25
N THR A 155 7.50 4.73 16.81
CA THR A 155 7.01 4.04 18.02
C THR A 155 6.78 2.56 17.72
N LEU A 156 6.05 2.25 16.64
CA LEU A 156 5.73 0.87 16.25
C LEU A 156 7.01 0.03 15.99
N LEU A 157 8.01 0.62 15.33
CA LEU A 157 9.30 -0.07 15.10
C LEU A 157 10.11 -0.27 16.38
N GLN A 158 9.98 0.60 17.39
CA GLN A 158 10.62 0.45 18.69
C GLN A 158 9.95 -0.65 19.52
N ASP A 159 8.63 -0.76 19.45
CA ASP A 159 7.85 -1.74 20.22
C ASP A 159 7.96 -3.16 19.64
N ALA A 160 8.28 -3.30 18.35
CA ALA A 160 8.51 -4.57 17.65
C ALA A 160 9.95 -5.13 17.80
N SER A 161 10.83 -4.48 18.58
CA SER A 161 12.27 -4.82 18.75
C SER A 161 12.56 -5.76 19.92
#